data_AF-A0A519RBK8-F1
#
_entry.id   AF-A0A519RBK8-F1
#
_cell.length_a   1.000
_cell.length_b   1.000
_cell.length_c   1.000
_cell.angle_alpha   90.00
_cell.angle_beta   90.00
_cell.angle_gamma   90.00
#
_symmetry.space_group_name_H-M   'P 1'
#
loop_
_entity.id
_entity.type
_entity.pdbx_description
1 polymer ?
#
loop_
_entity_poly.entity_id
_entity_poly.type
_entity_poly.pdbx_seq_one_letter_code
_entity_poly.pdbx_strand_id
1 'polypeptide(L)' 'KDKPILGLTVIKDLKKEGNEYNGGHILDPKHGKLYKCYINLEGEDKLKIRGYIGISLFGRTQYWHRVK' A
#
# COMPACT_ATOMS: atom_id res chain seq x y z
N LYS A 1 3.76 6.12 15.68
CA LYS A 1 5.20 6.01 16.00
C LYS A 1 5.31 5.14 17.24
N ASP A 2 6.35 4.30 17.37
CA ASP A 2 6.63 3.52 18.59
C ASP A 2 5.61 2.40 18.92
N LYS A 3 4.88 1.91 17.91
CA LYS A 3 4.08 0.68 18.02
C LYS A 3 4.87 -0.52 17.51
N PRO A 4 4.65 -1.74 18.05
CA PRO A 4 5.20 -2.95 17.47
C PRO A 4 4.88 -3.03 15.98
N ILE A 5 5.88 -3.37 15.16
CA ILE A 5 5.71 -3.54 13.71
C ILE A 5 4.82 -4.75 13.42
N LEU A 6 5.06 -5.84 14.15
CA LEU A 6 4.27 -7.06 14.02
C LEU A 6 2.84 -6.81 14.54
N GLY A 7 1.85 -7.18 13.73
CA GLY A 7 0.43 -6.96 14.03
C GLY A 7 -0.08 -5.55 13.70
N LEU A 8 0.77 -4.66 13.20
CA LEU A 8 0.34 -3.31 12.81
C LEU A 8 -0.42 -3.32 11.48
N THR A 9 -1.64 -2.79 11.48
CA THR A 9 -2.37 -2.49 10.24
C THR A 9 -1.69 -1.33 9.51
N VAL A 10 -0.95 -1.64 8.45
CA VAL A 10 -0.23 -0.65 7.64
C VAL A 10 -1.00 -0.17 6.42
N ILE A 11 -2.01 -0.89 5.96
CA ILE A 11 -2.84 -0.51 4.82
C ILE A 11 -4.31 -0.63 5.20
N LYS A 12 -5.12 0.37 4.85
CA LYS A 12 -6.55 0.41 5.14
C LYS A 12 -7.34 1.20 4.10
N ASP A 13 -8.67 1.10 4.19
CA ASP A 13 -9.65 1.90 3.43
C ASP A 13 -9.63 1.69 1.90
N LEU A 14 -9.01 0.60 1.44
CA LEU A 14 -9.01 0.23 0.03
C LEU A 14 -10.41 -0.18 -0.43
N LYS A 15 -10.77 0.26 -1.64
CA LYS A 15 -11.99 -0.14 -2.35
C LYS A 15 -11.63 -0.77 -3.68
N LYS A 16 -12.29 -1.87 -4.03
CA LYS A 16 -12.06 -2.55 -5.32
C LYS A 16 -12.75 -1.78 -6.45
N GLU A 17 -11.99 -1.44 -7.47
CA GLU A 17 -12.41 -0.75 -8.68
C GLU A 17 -11.84 -1.49 -9.90
N GLY A 18 -12.64 -2.38 -10.48
CA GLY A 18 -12.19 -3.27 -11.55
C GLY A 18 -11.08 -4.22 -11.07
N ASN A 19 -9.89 -4.08 -11.65
CA ASN A 19 -8.72 -4.88 -11.32
C ASN A 19 -7.81 -4.23 -10.27
N GLU A 20 -8.10 -3.00 -9.87
CA GLU A 20 -7.33 -2.25 -8.89
C GLU A 20 -8.09 -2.14 -7.56
N TYR A 21 -7.35 -1.97 -6.47
CA TYR A 21 -7.87 -1.48 -5.20
C TYR A 21 -7.34 -0.06 -4.98
N ASN A 22 -8.22 0.93 -4.86
CA ASN A 22 -7.85 2.34 -4.76
C ASN A 22 -8.54 3.02 -3.56
N GLY A 23 -8.27 4.31 -3.34
CA GLY A 23 -8.82 5.11 -2.25
C GLY A 23 -8.22 4.83 -0.87
N GLY A 24 -7.26 3.91 -0.79
CA GLY A 24 -6.67 3.45 0.46
C GLY A 24 -5.59 4.38 0.99
N HIS A 25 -5.13 4.04 2.19
CA HIS A 25 -4.02 4.70 2.85
C HIS A 25 -2.97 3.69 3.33
N ILE A 26 -1.69 4.04 3.17
CA ILE A 26 -0.56 3.28 3.67
C ILE A 26 0.22 4.07 4.73
N LEU A 27 0.42 3.46 5.89
CA LEU A 27 1.26 3.96 6.96
C LEU A 27 2.70 3.53 6.70
N ASP A 28 3.61 4.49 6.64
CA ASP A 28 5.04 4.24 6.79
C ASP A 28 5.33 4.06 8.29
N PRO A 29 5.63 2.84 8.76
CA PRO A 29 5.81 2.58 10.18
C PRO A 29 7.13 3.17 10.72
N LYS A 30 8.12 3.42 9.85
CA LYS A 30 9.41 4.00 10.23
C LYS A 30 9.27 5.48 10.57
N HIS A 31 8.48 6.21 9.78
CA HIS A 31 8.31 7.66 9.96
C HIS A 31 6.97 8.06 10.59
N GLY A 32 6.02 7.13 10.71
CA GLY A 32 4.68 7.37 11.25
C GLY A 32 3.79 8.21 10.33
N LYS A 33 4.10 8.28 9.03
CA LYS A 33 3.38 9.11 8.06
C LYS A 33 2.38 8.28 7.26
N LEU A 34 1.23 8.86 6.97
CA LEU A 34 0.17 8.25 6.17
C LEU A 34 0.19 8.81 4.75
N TYR A 35 0.11 7.93 3.76
CA TYR A 35 0.11 8.26 2.34
C TYR A 35 -1.13 7.69 1.67
N LYS A 36 -1.61 8.33 0.59
CA LYS A 36 -2.62 7.69 -0.26
C LYS A 36 -1.99 6.50 -0.95
N CYS A 37 -2.76 5.44 -1.19
CA CYS A 37 -2.26 4.30 -1.94
C CYS A 37 -3.32 3.61 -2.82
N TYR A 38 -2.82 2.97 -3.86
CA TYR A 38 -3.54 1.95 -4.61
C TYR A 38 -2.73 0.67 -4.68
N ILE A 39 -3.41 -0.44 -4.93
CA ILE A 39 -2.84 -1.78 -5.07
C ILE A 39 -3.38 -2.42 -6.34
N ASN A 40 -2.50 -3.02 -7.11
CA ASN A 40 -2.86 -3.83 -8.28
C ASN A 40 -2.15 -5.18 -8.20
N LEU A 41 -2.84 -6.26 -8.57
CA LEU A 41 -2.24 -7.57 -8.70
C LEU A 41 -1.71 -7.74 -10.13
N GLU A 42 -0.39 -7.88 -10.28
CA GLU A 42 0.30 -8.12 -11.54
C GLU A 42 0.53 -9.63 -11.72
N GLY A 43 -0.32 -10.30 -12.50
CA GLY A 43 -0.30 -11.76 -12.61
C GLY A 43 -0.93 -12.42 -11.38
N GLU A 44 -0.44 -13.59 -10.95
CA GLU A 44 -1.07 -14.35 -9.84
C GLU A 44 -0.40 -14.07 -8.47
N ASP A 45 0.90 -13.74 -8.50
CA ASP A 45 1.77 -13.78 -7.31
C ASP A 45 2.55 -12.49 -7.04
N LYS A 46 2.36 -11.44 -7.83
CA LYS A 46 3.10 -10.18 -7.66
C LYS A 46 2.13 -9.03 -7.38
N LEU A 47 2.16 -8.53 -6.17
CA LEU A 47 1.33 -7.42 -5.73
C LEU A 47 2.09 -6.10 -5.86
N LYS A 48 1.59 -5.19 -6.69
CA LYS A 48 2.09 -3.81 -6.81
C LYS A 48 1.36 -2.92 -5.82
N ILE A 49 2.12 -2.22 -4.98
CA ILE A 49 1.61 -1.28 -3.99
C ILE A 49 2.22 0.08 -4.29
N ARG A 50 1.41 1.09 -4.59
CA ARG A 50 1.88 2.47 -4.83
C ARG A 50 1.40 3.37 -3.70
N GLY A 51 2.33 3.94 -2.94
CA GLY A 51 2.05 5.01 -1.98
C GLY A 51 2.47 6.39 -2.54
N TYR A 52 1.68 7.43 -2.33
CA TYR A 52 1.94 8.77 -2.89
C TYR A 52 1.38 9.93 -2.06
N ILE A 53 1.89 11.14 -2.31
CA ILE A 53 1.43 12.40 -1.71
C ILE A 53 0.78 13.26 -2.80
N GLY A 54 -0.48 13.67 -2.60
CA GLY A 54 -1.20 14.46 -3.59
C GLY A 54 -1.57 13.62 -4.82
N ILE A 55 -0.73 13.65 -5.85
CA ILE A 55 -0.90 12.88 -7.10
C ILE A 55 0.02 11.65 -7.14
N SER A 56 -0.41 10.59 -7.84
CA SER A 56 0.28 9.29 -7.86
C SER A 56 1.70 9.33 -8.45
N LEU A 57 2.02 10.37 -9.23
CA LEU A 57 3.35 10.59 -9.79
C LEU A 57 4.41 10.85 -8.70
N PHE A 58 4.04 11.56 -7.64
CA PHE A 58 4.93 11.85 -6.50
C PHE A 58 4.77 10.82 -5.40
N GLY A 59 5.34 9.64 -5.64
CA GLY A 59 5.22 8.50 -4.76
C GLY A 59 6.27 7.43 -4.98
N ARG A 60 6.11 6.31 -4.28
CA ARG A 60 6.97 5.13 -4.36
C ARG A 60 6.14 3.89 -4.59
N THR A 61 6.70 2.96 -5.37
CA THR A 61 6.11 1.65 -5.63
C THR A 61 6.90 0.59 -4.89
N GLN A 62 6.21 -0.30 -4.21
CA GLN A 62 6.77 -1.52 -3.65
C GLN A 62 6.10 -2.73 -4.31
N TYR A 63 6.87 -3.78 -4.54
CA TYR A 63 6.33 -5.08 -4.95
C TYR A 63 6.40 -6.05 -3.78
N TRP A 64 5.31 -6.75 -3.52
CA TRP A 64 5.25 -7.89 -2.62
C TRP A 64 5.02 -9.15 -3.44
N HIS A 65 5.69 -10.22 -3.05
CA HIS A 65 5.57 -11.52 -3.69
C HIS A 65 4.80 -12.46 -2.78
N ARG A 66 3.87 -13.22 -3.34
CA ARG A 66 3.16 -14.26 -2.60
C ARG A 66 4.17 -15.28 -2.07
N VAL A 67 4.05 -15.63 -0.79
CA VAL A 67 4.82 -16.73 -0.20
C VAL A 67 4.22 -18.05 -0.69
N LYS A 68 5.08 -19.02 -1.05
CA LYS A 68 4.68 -20.36 -1.49
C LYS A 68 4.60 -21.32 -0.32
#